data_AF-A0A2E8AGH8-F1
#
_entry.id   AF-A0A2E8AGH8-F1
#
_cell.length_a   1.000
_cell.length_b   1.000
_cell.length_c   1.000
_cell.angle_alpha   90.00
_cell.angle_beta   90.00
_cell.angle_gamma   90.00
#
_symmetry.space_group_name_H-M   'P 1'
#
loop_
_entity.id
_entity.type
_entity.pdbx_description
1 polymer ?
#
loop_
_entity_poly.entity_id
_entity_poly.type
_entity_poly.pdbx_seq_one_letter_code
_entity_poly.pdbx_strand_id
1 'polypeptide(L)'
;MKLLQKILLAACVFTAFAPVAHAEKFFGSSSVSLLYSDDYEIFGSQKESATVFTFENATAHNWGDTFFFIDRYQVQGGSGNADSTYGEFAPRLSLSWLSGQDLGFGSVKDVYLAAQYEFDGGVEANNYMYGLGLGWDIPGFQYFNTNAYYVDNNTAFDTPDDWQLTVTWGAPFELGSALFLFDGFVDYSSGVSGGQSAD
;
A
#
# COMPACT_ATOMS: atom_id res chain seq x y z
N MET A 1 -9.39 -26.16 43.39
CA MET A 1 -8.53 -27.09 42.63
C MET A 1 -9.19 -27.61 41.34
N LYS A 2 -10.38 -28.25 41.38
CA LYS A 2 -11.04 -28.79 40.17
C LYS A 2 -11.42 -27.74 39.10
N LEU A 3 -11.73 -26.50 39.50
CA LEU A 3 -12.05 -25.41 38.57
C LEU A 3 -10.81 -24.91 37.83
N LEU A 4 -9.69 -24.72 38.55
CA LEU A 4 -8.40 -24.32 37.98
C LEU A 4 -7.89 -25.34 36.95
N GLN A 5 -8.08 -26.63 37.25
CA GLN A 5 -7.66 -27.73 36.39
C GLN A 5 -8.50 -27.82 35.10
N LYS A 6 -9.80 -27.50 35.16
CA LYS A 6 -10.68 -27.39 33.99
C LYS A 6 -10.35 -26.17 33.12
N ILE A 7 -10.01 -25.04 33.74
CA ILE A 7 -9.58 -23.82 33.04
C ILE A 7 -8.24 -24.06 32.33
N LEU A 8 -7.27 -24.72 32.99
CA LEU A 8 -6.01 -25.09 32.36
C LEU A 8 -6.20 -26.06 31.19
N LEU A 9 -7.06 -27.09 31.34
CA LEU A 9 -7.34 -28.02 30.23
C LEU A 9 -8.02 -27.32 29.05
N ALA A 10 -8.97 -26.42 29.30
CA ALA A 10 -9.61 -25.64 28.25
C ALA A 10 -8.60 -24.73 27.52
N ALA A 11 -7.72 -24.05 28.27
CA ALA A 11 -6.67 -23.22 27.69
C ALA A 11 -5.68 -24.03 26.81
N CYS A 12 -5.31 -25.25 27.22
CA CYS A 12 -4.45 -26.12 26.43
C CYS A 12 -5.12 -26.67 25.15
N VAL A 13 -6.45 -26.84 25.15
CA VAL A 13 -7.18 -27.27 23.94
C VAL A 13 -7.32 -26.10 22.95
N PHE A 14 -7.48 -24.87 23.44
CA PHE A 14 -7.53 -23.68 22.56
C PHE A 14 -6.18 -23.36 21.90
N THR A 15 -5.04 -23.64 22.56
CA THR A 15 -3.72 -23.47 21.93
C THR A 15 -3.36 -24.59 20.95
N ALA A 16 -3.92 -25.79 21.10
CA ALA A 16 -3.69 -26.91 20.18
C ALA A 16 -4.46 -26.81 18.86
N PHE A 17 -5.49 -25.97 18.80
CA PHE A 17 -6.32 -25.72 17.61
C PHE A 17 -6.20 -24.29 17.07
N ALA A 18 -5.19 -23.52 17.47
CA ALA A 18 -4.83 -22.35 16.69
C ALA A 18 -4.41 -22.87 15.30
N PRO A 19 -5.15 -22.58 14.20
CA PRO A 19 -4.61 -22.85 12.89
C PRO A 19 -3.29 -22.09 12.85
N VAL A 20 -2.18 -22.82 12.70
CA VAL A 20 -0.93 -22.18 12.39
C VAL A 20 -1.11 -21.67 10.97
N ALA A 21 -1.66 -20.46 10.84
CA ALA A 21 -1.77 -19.74 9.60
C ALA A 21 -0.34 -19.46 9.16
N HIS A 22 0.25 -20.41 8.45
CA HIS A 22 1.55 -20.25 7.82
C HIS A 22 1.36 -19.38 6.58
N ALA A 23 1.42 -18.07 6.78
CA ALA A 23 1.74 -17.13 5.72
C ALA A 23 3.24 -17.26 5.44
N GLU A 24 3.59 -17.99 4.38
CA GLU A 24 4.98 -18.06 3.95
C GLU A 24 5.37 -16.70 3.38
N LYS A 25 6.29 -16.00 4.05
CA LYS A 25 6.81 -14.71 3.61
C LYS A 25 7.92 -14.93 2.58
N PHE A 26 7.71 -14.47 1.36
CA PHE A 26 8.72 -14.50 0.30
C PHE A 26 9.74 -13.38 0.49
N PHE A 27 9.27 -12.15 0.73
CA PHE A 27 10.15 -11.04 1.10
C PHE A 27 9.41 -10.01 1.94
N GLY A 28 10.17 -9.12 2.57
CA GLY A 28 9.61 -7.86 3.02
C GLY A 28 10.69 -6.87 3.41
N SER A 29 10.40 -5.61 3.17
CA SER A 29 11.25 -4.46 3.43
C SER A 29 10.49 -3.47 4.31
N SER A 30 11.23 -2.79 5.17
CA SER A 30 10.73 -1.63 5.91
C SER A 30 11.77 -0.55 5.86
N SER A 31 11.34 0.69 5.64
CA SER A 31 12.23 1.84 5.57
C SER A 31 11.68 2.98 6.43
N VAL A 32 12.59 3.85 6.84
CA VAL A 32 12.28 5.11 7.50
C VAL A 32 13.11 6.19 6.82
N SER A 33 12.48 7.26 6.39
CA SER A 33 13.15 8.43 5.81
C SER A 33 12.78 9.72 6.53
N LEU A 34 13.71 10.66 6.50
CA LEU A 34 13.52 12.03 6.93
C LEU A 34 14.06 12.94 5.84
N LEU A 35 13.17 13.71 5.22
CA LEU A 35 13.47 14.53 4.05
C LEU A 35 13.14 15.99 4.39
N TYR A 36 13.97 16.91 3.91
CA TYR A 36 13.71 18.34 3.98
C TYR A 36 13.82 18.93 2.58
N SER A 37 12.88 19.78 2.21
CA SER A 37 12.94 20.57 0.99
C SER A 37 12.33 21.96 1.24
N ASP A 38 12.87 22.97 0.56
CA ASP A 38 12.26 24.30 0.44
C ASP A 38 11.33 24.41 -0.78
N ASP A 39 11.11 23.28 -1.46
CA ASP A 39 10.51 23.23 -2.79
C ASP A 39 9.56 22.03 -2.96
N TYR A 40 8.82 21.68 -1.91
CA TYR A 40 7.71 20.73 -2.07
C TYR A 40 6.60 21.42 -2.84
N GLU A 41 6.19 20.83 -3.96
CA GLU A 41 5.00 21.25 -4.69
C GLU A 41 3.76 20.81 -3.90
N ILE A 42 2.84 21.74 -3.68
CA ILE A 42 1.52 21.51 -3.10
C ILE A 42 0.44 21.98 -4.08
N PHE A 43 -0.81 21.72 -3.71
CA PHE A 43 -1.98 22.07 -4.51
C PHE A 43 -1.89 23.49 -5.14
N GLY A 44 -2.20 23.56 -6.43
CA GLY A 44 -2.16 24.81 -7.20
C GLY A 44 -0.76 25.27 -7.58
N SER A 45 0.22 24.36 -7.62
CA SER A 45 1.63 24.62 -7.94
C SER A 45 2.27 25.66 -7.02
N GLN A 46 1.81 25.70 -5.77
CA GLN A 46 2.50 26.46 -4.73
C GLN A 46 3.68 25.64 -4.22
N LYS A 47 4.67 26.33 -3.66
CA LYS A 47 5.88 25.73 -3.12
C LYS A 47 5.93 26.00 -1.62
N GLU A 48 6.26 24.98 -0.85
CA GLU A 48 6.45 25.14 0.58
C GLU A 48 7.70 24.43 1.11
N SER A 49 8.22 25.00 2.20
CA SER A 49 9.31 24.39 2.95
C SER A 49 8.73 23.40 3.95
N ALA A 50 9.21 22.16 3.94
CA ALA A 50 8.75 21.16 4.90
C ALA A 50 9.82 20.13 5.25
N THR A 51 9.61 19.52 6.41
CA THR A 51 10.26 18.26 6.79
C THR A 51 9.23 17.14 6.68
N VAL A 52 9.53 16.05 6.00
CA VAL A 52 8.68 14.87 5.88
C VAL A 52 9.35 13.68 6.52
N PHE A 53 8.68 13.07 7.47
CA PHE A 53 9.04 11.77 8.01
C PHE A 53 8.18 10.70 7.35
N THR A 54 8.79 9.66 6.79
CA THR A 54 8.09 8.54 6.15
C THR A 54 8.43 7.25 6.85
N PHE A 55 7.43 6.42 7.11
CA PHE A 55 7.62 4.98 7.32
C PHE A 55 6.97 4.22 6.17
N GLU A 56 7.67 3.25 5.61
CA GLU A 56 7.19 2.42 4.53
C GLU A 56 7.40 0.93 4.85
N ASN A 57 6.48 0.08 4.40
CA ASN A 57 6.56 -1.36 4.46
C ASN A 57 6.00 -2.01 3.19
N ALA A 58 6.80 -2.88 2.57
CA ALA A 58 6.38 -3.75 1.48
C ALA A 58 6.61 -5.21 1.89
N THR A 59 5.62 -6.08 1.74
CA THR A 59 5.79 -7.52 2.00
C THR A 59 5.06 -8.35 0.96
N ALA A 60 5.66 -9.48 0.57
CA ALA A 60 5.00 -10.48 -0.26
C ALA A 60 5.04 -11.85 0.42
N HIS A 61 3.96 -12.58 0.24
CA HIS A 61 3.68 -13.87 0.84
C HIS A 61 3.10 -14.82 -0.21
N ASN A 62 2.97 -16.09 0.14
CA ASN A 62 2.30 -17.08 -0.70
C ASN A 62 0.84 -16.75 -1.03
N TRP A 63 0.15 -15.98 -0.18
CA TRP A 63 -1.25 -15.59 -0.39
C TRP A 63 -1.43 -14.26 -1.14
N GLY A 64 -0.37 -13.49 -1.35
CA GLY A 64 -0.48 -12.13 -1.89
C GLY A 64 0.56 -11.19 -1.30
N ASP A 65 0.25 -9.90 -1.24
CA ASP A 65 1.20 -8.88 -0.79
C ASP A 65 0.50 -7.70 -0.13
N THR A 66 1.30 -6.88 0.55
CA THR A 66 0.88 -5.63 1.15
C THR A 66 1.93 -4.55 0.90
N PHE A 67 1.46 -3.36 0.57
CA PHE A 67 2.22 -2.13 0.65
C PHE A 67 1.57 -1.20 1.68
N PHE A 68 2.39 -0.50 2.46
CA PHE A 68 1.95 0.48 3.43
C PHE A 68 2.96 1.61 3.51
N PHE A 69 2.50 2.85 3.51
CA PHE A 69 3.32 3.95 3.97
C PHE A 69 2.51 4.97 4.76
N ILE A 70 3.22 5.75 5.56
CA ILE A 70 2.68 6.88 6.28
C ILE A 70 3.71 8.00 6.32
N ASP A 71 3.27 9.18 5.92
CA ASP A 71 4.01 10.43 5.96
C ASP A 71 3.51 11.32 7.08
N ARG A 72 4.45 11.89 7.83
CA ARG A 72 4.21 13.03 8.70
C ARG A 72 4.86 14.26 8.08
N TYR A 73 4.02 15.12 7.54
CA TYR A 73 4.42 16.35 6.88
C TYR A 73 4.47 17.52 7.88
N GLN A 74 5.57 18.25 7.93
CA GLN A 74 5.80 19.34 8.90
C GLN A 74 6.24 20.62 8.21
N VAL A 75 5.27 21.52 7.98
CA VAL A 75 5.46 22.80 7.30
C VAL A 75 6.36 23.73 8.12
N GLN A 76 7.31 24.39 7.44
CA GLN A 76 8.24 25.34 8.03
C GLN A 76 7.84 26.78 7.70
N GLY A 77 7.77 27.65 8.71
CA GLY A 77 7.66 29.10 8.55
C GLY A 77 6.33 29.64 7.98
N GLY A 78 5.38 29.99 8.87
CA GLY A 78 4.17 30.74 8.52
C GLY A 78 3.12 30.67 9.63
N SER A 79 2.29 31.71 9.80
CA SER A 79 1.21 31.72 10.79
C SER A 79 -0.02 30.96 10.26
N GLY A 80 0.12 29.65 10.08
CA GLY A 80 -0.90 28.78 9.50
C GLY A 80 -0.52 27.30 9.40
N ASN A 81 0.60 26.88 10.02
CA ASN A 81 1.13 25.52 9.98
C ASN A 81 0.07 24.46 10.30
N ALA A 82 -0.46 23.79 9.27
CA ALA A 82 -1.20 22.56 9.44
C ALA A 82 -0.29 21.41 9.02
N ASP A 83 0.52 20.93 9.95
CA ASP A 83 1.18 19.64 9.77
C ASP A 83 0.11 18.57 9.43
N SER A 84 0.30 17.82 8.34
CA SER A 84 -0.61 16.75 7.93
C SER A 84 -0.02 15.37 8.18
N THR A 85 -0.88 14.35 8.12
CA THR A 85 -0.46 12.95 8.19
C THR A 85 -1.20 12.22 7.11
N TYR A 86 -0.49 11.79 6.08
CA TYR A 86 -1.05 11.04 4.98
C TYR A 86 -0.55 9.60 5.03
N GLY A 87 -1.34 8.64 4.57
CA GLY A 87 -0.86 7.28 4.42
C GLY A 87 -1.77 6.42 3.57
N GLU A 88 -1.18 5.33 3.08
CA GLU A 88 -1.86 4.38 2.22
C GLU A 88 -1.58 2.95 2.68
N PHE A 89 -2.60 2.10 2.63
CA PHE A 89 -2.48 0.66 2.81
C PHE A 89 -3.09 -0.08 1.63
N ALA A 90 -2.25 -0.75 0.85
CA ALA A 90 -2.63 -1.43 -0.38
C ALA A 90 -2.38 -2.95 -0.29
N PRO A 91 -3.31 -3.74 0.28
CA PRO A 91 -3.25 -5.19 0.26
C PRO A 91 -3.77 -5.79 -1.05
N ARG A 92 -3.16 -6.90 -1.46
CA ARG A 92 -3.62 -7.73 -2.59
C ARG A 92 -3.68 -9.19 -2.20
N LEU A 93 -4.76 -9.86 -2.61
CA LEU A 93 -4.99 -11.29 -2.38
C LEU A 93 -4.92 -12.04 -3.71
N SER A 94 -4.00 -13.00 -3.81
CA SER A 94 -3.86 -13.88 -4.97
C SER A 94 -5.11 -14.75 -5.14
N LEU A 95 -5.74 -14.66 -6.31
CA LEU A 95 -6.85 -15.53 -6.67
C LEU A 95 -6.37 -16.96 -6.98
N SER A 96 -5.14 -17.11 -7.47
CA SER A 96 -4.56 -18.44 -7.67
C SER A 96 -4.39 -19.18 -6.34
N TRP A 97 -3.84 -18.50 -5.32
CA TRP A 97 -3.73 -19.04 -3.97
C TRP A 97 -5.10 -19.31 -3.34
N LEU A 98 -6.03 -18.35 -3.44
CA LEU A 98 -7.36 -18.46 -2.84
C LEU A 98 -8.17 -19.62 -3.43
N SER A 99 -8.07 -19.83 -4.74
CA SER A 99 -8.81 -20.89 -5.45
C SER A 99 -8.09 -22.24 -5.47
N GLY A 100 -6.77 -22.25 -5.20
CA GLY A 100 -5.91 -23.42 -5.36
C GLY A 100 -5.67 -23.81 -6.83
N GLN A 101 -5.99 -22.94 -7.78
CA GLN A 101 -5.79 -23.15 -9.22
C GLN A 101 -4.77 -22.15 -9.75
N ASP A 102 -3.98 -22.56 -10.75
CA ASP A 102 -3.11 -21.64 -11.48
C ASP A 102 -3.96 -20.79 -12.43
N LEU A 103 -4.10 -19.49 -12.12
CA LEU A 103 -4.83 -18.53 -12.94
C LEU A 103 -3.90 -17.68 -13.83
N GLY A 104 -2.62 -18.02 -13.91
CA GLY A 104 -1.66 -17.38 -14.81
C GLY A 104 -1.99 -17.65 -16.29
N PHE A 105 -1.68 -16.69 -17.16
CA PHE A 105 -1.83 -16.83 -18.60
C PHE A 105 -0.88 -15.90 -19.36
N GLY A 106 -0.15 -16.45 -20.34
CA GLY A 106 0.83 -15.67 -21.10
C GLY A 106 1.90 -15.09 -20.16
N SER A 107 2.05 -13.76 -20.15
CA SER A 107 2.97 -13.04 -19.26
C SER A 107 2.33 -12.64 -17.92
N VAL A 108 1.05 -12.94 -17.69
CA VAL A 108 0.39 -12.73 -16.39
C VAL A 108 0.70 -13.94 -15.52
N LYS A 109 1.36 -13.71 -14.38
CA LYS A 109 1.66 -14.77 -13.41
C LYS A 109 0.50 -15.05 -12.46
N ASP A 110 -0.34 -14.06 -12.19
CA ASP A 110 -1.46 -14.19 -11.26
C ASP A 110 -2.46 -13.03 -11.40
N VAL A 111 -3.68 -13.26 -10.94
CA VAL A 111 -4.75 -12.27 -10.82
C VAL A 111 -5.05 -12.05 -9.34
N TYR A 112 -5.24 -10.80 -8.94
CA TYR A 112 -5.41 -10.41 -7.55
C TYR A 112 -6.75 -9.71 -7.33
N LEU A 113 -7.36 -9.95 -6.17
CA LEU A 113 -8.25 -8.96 -5.57
C LEU A 113 -7.37 -7.89 -4.94
N ALA A 114 -7.54 -6.65 -5.39
CA ALA A 114 -6.74 -5.53 -4.93
C ALA A 114 -7.62 -4.55 -4.15
N ALA A 115 -7.12 -4.04 -3.04
CA ALA A 115 -7.73 -2.94 -2.31
C ALA A 115 -6.66 -1.90 -1.96
N GLN A 116 -7.09 -0.68 -1.70
CA GLN A 116 -6.26 0.37 -1.15
C GLN A 116 -7.10 1.28 -0.26
N TYR A 117 -6.52 1.67 0.87
CA TYR A 117 -7.10 2.63 1.80
C TYR A 117 -6.14 3.79 1.94
N GLU A 118 -6.60 4.97 1.58
CA GLU A 118 -5.87 6.21 1.73
C GLU A 118 -6.51 7.03 2.85
N PHE A 119 -5.70 7.65 3.67
CA PHE A 119 -6.16 8.51 4.76
C PHE A 119 -5.26 9.73 4.93
N ASP A 120 -5.88 10.86 5.25
CA ASP A 120 -5.19 12.07 5.70
C ASP A 120 -5.68 12.51 7.09
N GLY A 121 -4.94 13.41 7.74
CA GLY A 121 -5.26 14.01 9.03
C GLY A 121 -6.45 14.98 9.02
N GLY A 122 -7.05 15.23 7.85
CA GLY A 122 -8.24 16.07 7.69
C GLY A 122 -9.56 15.42 8.16
N VAL A 123 -10.61 16.23 8.29
CA VAL A 123 -11.98 15.71 8.50
C VAL A 123 -12.44 15.05 7.21
N GLU A 124 -12.99 13.83 7.30
CA GLU A 124 -13.49 13.08 6.13
C GLU A 124 -12.47 13.14 5.00
N ALA A 125 -11.29 12.58 5.21
CA ALA A 125 -10.21 12.56 4.22
C ALA A 125 -9.75 11.12 3.99
N ASN A 126 -10.66 10.31 3.45
CA ASN A 126 -10.45 8.88 3.25
C ASN A 126 -10.85 8.49 1.83
N ASN A 127 -10.03 7.69 1.17
CA ASN A 127 -10.41 7.05 -0.09
C ASN A 127 -10.39 5.54 0.09
N TYR A 128 -11.45 4.88 -0.39
CA TYR A 128 -11.56 3.42 -0.36
C TYR A 128 -11.55 2.88 -1.78
N MET A 129 -10.50 2.13 -2.10
CA MET A 129 -10.26 1.62 -3.43
C MET A 129 -10.41 0.11 -3.43
N TYR A 130 -11.08 -0.43 -4.44
CA TYR A 130 -11.21 -1.87 -4.63
C TYR A 130 -11.30 -2.22 -6.11
N GLY A 131 -10.70 -3.36 -6.46
CA GLY A 131 -10.65 -3.77 -7.85
C GLY A 131 -9.80 -5.01 -8.10
N LEU A 132 -9.24 -5.08 -9.30
CA LEU A 132 -8.47 -6.23 -9.77
C LEU A 132 -7.03 -5.84 -10.07
N GLY A 133 -6.11 -6.70 -9.64
CA GLY A 133 -4.69 -6.60 -9.92
C GLY A 133 -4.22 -7.69 -10.86
N LEU A 134 -3.19 -7.39 -11.64
CA LEU A 134 -2.41 -8.37 -12.40
C LEU A 134 -0.96 -8.30 -11.94
N GLY A 135 -0.39 -9.47 -11.66
CA GLY A 135 1.04 -9.63 -11.53
C GLY A 135 1.62 -10.07 -12.86
N TRP A 136 2.72 -9.46 -13.27
CA TRP A 136 3.37 -9.75 -14.53
C TRP A 136 4.70 -10.47 -14.31
N ASP A 137 5.00 -11.41 -15.20
CA ASP A 137 6.30 -12.08 -15.31
C ASP A 137 7.13 -11.37 -16.40
N ILE A 138 7.84 -10.31 -15.99
CA ILE A 138 8.67 -9.49 -16.88
C ILE A 138 10.14 -9.70 -16.52
N PRO A 139 10.99 -10.17 -17.47
CA PRO A 139 12.41 -10.36 -17.22
C PRO A 139 13.09 -9.09 -16.69
N GLY A 140 13.87 -9.24 -15.62
CA GLY A 140 14.60 -8.13 -14.97
C GLY A 140 13.81 -7.42 -13.87
N PHE A 141 12.53 -7.70 -13.70
CA PHE A 141 11.72 -7.17 -12.60
C PHE A 141 11.56 -8.23 -11.50
N GLN A 142 11.80 -7.83 -10.25
CA GLN A 142 11.42 -8.61 -9.08
C GLN A 142 9.90 -8.63 -8.93
N TYR A 143 9.25 -7.50 -9.22
CA TYR A 143 7.81 -7.41 -9.42
C TYR A 143 7.49 -6.33 -10.45
N PHE A 144 6.41 -6.57 -11.19
CA PHE A 144 5.75 -5.58 -12.02
C PHE A 144 4.25 -5.86 -11.92
N ASN A 145 3.47 -4.86 -11.53
CA ASN A 145 2.06 -5.01 -11.23
C ASN A 145 1.24 -3.89 -11.87
N THR A 146 0.00 -4.22 -12.19
CA THR A 146 -1.00 -3.23 -12.58
C THR A 146 -2.28 -3.49 -11.80
N ASN A 147 -2.86 -2.49 -11.16
CA ASN A 147 -4.12 -2.60 -10.43
C ASN A 147 -5.11 -1.56 -10.96
N ALA A 148 -6.32 -2.01 -11.29
CA ALA A 148 -7.41 -1.14 -11.70
C ALA A 148 -8.46 -1.11 -10.58
N TYR A 149 -8.74 0.09 -10.08
CA TYR A 149 -9.60 0.33 -8.92
C TYR A 149 -10.82 1.17 -9.32
N TYR A 150 -11.95 0.86 -8.69
CA TYR A 150 -12.96 1.88 -8.41
C TYR A 150 -12.57 2.59 -7.11
N VAL A 151 -12.72 3.91 -7.07
CA VAL A 151 -12.40 4.73 -5.91
C VAL A 151 -13.69 5.33 -5.35
N ASP A 152 -14.01 4.92 -4.13
CA ASP A 152 -15.08 5.52 -3.31
C ASP A 152 -14.45 6.67 -2.50
N ASN A 153 -14.73 7.90 -2.93
CA ASN A 153 -14.12 9.12 -2.41
C ASN A 153 -14.89 9.64 -1.21
N ASN A 154 -14.43 9.33 0.01
CA ASN A 154 -15.03 9.84 1.25
C ASN A 154 -14.27 11.08 1.73
N THR A 155 -14.52 12.18 1.02
CA THR A 155 -13.89 13.49 1.24
C THR A 155 -14.89 14.51 1.82
N ALA A 156 -14.42 15.43 2.65
CA ALA A 156 -15.24 16.55 3.17
C ALA A 156 -15.80 17.47 2.07
N PHE A 157 -15.30 17.32 0.84
CA PHE A 157 -15.71 18.09 -0.33
C PHE A 157 -16.75 17.37 -1.20
N ASP A 158 -17.24 16.18 -0.78
CA ASP A 158 -18.21 15.35 -1.54
C ASP A 158 -17.75 15.13 -2.99
N THR A 159 -16.48 14.76 -3.13
CA THR A 159 -15.85 14.51 -4.43
C THR A 159 -16.47 13.26 -5.05
N PRO A 160 -16.86 13.29 -6.35
CA PRO A 160 -17.40 12.11 -7.00
C PRO A 160 -16.40 10.96 -7.05
N ASP A 161 -16.92 9.75 -6.97
CA ASP A 161 -16.17 8.51 -7.20
C ASP A 161 -15.54 8.48 -8.61
N ASP A 162 -14.39 7.83 -8.72
CA ASP A 162 -13.63 7.73 -9.96
C ASP A 162 -12.98 6.36 -10.17
N TRP A 163 -12.06 6.28 -11.14
CA TRP A 163 -11.29 5.08 -11.45
C TRP A 163 -9.80 5.40 -11.43
N GLN A 164 -9.01 4.50 -10.84
CA GLN A 164 -7.55 4.61 -10.82
C GLN A 164 -6.89 3.38 -11.43
N LEU A 165 -5.86 3.61 -12.24
CA LEU A 165 -4.90 2.59 -12.67
C LEU A 165 -3.57 2.85 -11.99
N THR A 166 -3.16 1.93 -11.12
CA THR A 166 -1.86 1.94 -10.45
C THR A 166 -0.91 0.97 -11.13
N VAL A 167 0.31 1.42 -11.43
CA VAL A 167 1.41 0.57 -11.90
C VAL A 167 2.51 0.60 -10.86
N THR A 168 3.01 -0.57 -10.42
CA THR A 168 4.17 -0.65 -9.52
C THR A 168 5.24 -1.55 -10.07
N TRP A 169 6.51 -1.20 -9.85
CA TRP A 169 7.64 -2.02 -10.30
C TRP A 169 8.80 -2.00 -9.31
N GLY A 170 9.63 -3.03 -9.39
CA GLY A 170 10.91 -3.11 -8.73
C GLY A 170 11.88 -3.92 -9.58
N ALA A 171 12.96 -3.29 -10.04
CA ALA A 171 13.97 -3.86 -10.91
C ALA A 171 15.35 -3.77 -10.24
N PRO A 172 15.83 -4.86 -9.60
CA PRO A 172 17.15 -4.86 -8.99
C PRO A 172 18.25 -4.96 -10.05
N PHE A 173 19.37 -4.27 -9.82
CA PHE A 173 20.55 -4.36 -10.66
C PHE A 173 21.83 -4.20 -9.84
N GLU A 174 22.95 -4.69 -10.38
CA GLU A 174 24.25 -4.62 -9.70
C GLU A 174 25.19 -3.68 -10.45
N LEU A 175 25.94 -2.86 -9.70
CA LEU A 175 27.05 -2.07 -10.23
C LEU A 175 28.29 -2.30 -9.38
N GLY A 176 29.20 -3.15 -9.87
CA GLY A 176 30.35 -3.61 -9.11
C GLY A 176 29.93 -4.51 -7.96
N SER A 177 30.29 -4.16 -6.72
CA SER A 177 29.89 -4.88 -5.52
C SER A 177 28.63 -4.30 -4.85
N ALA A 178 28.00 -3.29 -5.45
CA ALA A 178 26.84 -2.61 -4.89
C ALA A 178 25.55 -3.10 -5.56
N LEU A 179 24.53 -3.30 -4.72
CA LEU A 179 23.18 -3.67 -5.13
C LEU A 179 22.33 -2.40 -5.19
N PHE A 180 21.62 -2.22 -6.30
CA PHE A 180 20.70 -1.11 -6.52
C PHE A 180 19.31 -1.65 -6.84
N LEU A 181 18.30 -0.83 -6.55
CA LEU A 181 16.91 -1.09 -6.90
C LEU A 181 16.38 0.14 -7.65
N PHE A 182 15.83 -0.11 -8.85
CA PHE A 182 15.01 0.86 -9.55
C PHE A 182 13.54 0.46 -9.36
N ASP A 183 12.84 1.15 -8.47
CA ASP A 183 11.46 0.91 -8.12
C ASP A 183 10.64 2.20 -8.22
N GLY A 184 9.33 2.05 -8.05
CA GLY A 184 8.41 3.16 -8.02
C GLY A 184 6.99 2.74 -8.37
N PHE A 185 6.16 3.75 -8.52
CA PHE A 185 4.78 3.61 -8.92
C PHE A 185 4.35 4.76 -9.85
N VAL A 186 3.24 4.56 -10.54
CA VAL A 186 2.50 5.58 -11.29
C VAL A 186 1.03 5.35 -11.06
N ASP A 187 0.33 6.41 -10.67
CA ASP A 187 -1.12 6.43 -10.59
C ASP A 187 -1.70 7.28 -11.71
N TYR A 188 -2.71 6.73 -12.38
CA TYR A 188 -3.56 7.44 -13.31
C TYR A 188 -4.98 7.39 -12.76
N SER A 189 -5.47 8.51 -12.21
CA SER A 189 -6.89 8.68 -11.95
C SER A 189 -7.58 9.20 -13.21
N SER A 190 -8.79 8.69 -13.50
CA SER A 190 -9.64 9.24 -14.56
C SER A 190 -10.03 10.69 -14.30
N GLY A 191 -9.89 11.13 -13.05
CA GLY A 191 -10.39 12.38 -12.54
C GLY A 191 -11.90 12.48 -12.66
N VAL A 192 -12.45 13.45 -11.95
CA VAL A 192 -13.74 14.05 -12.30
C VAL A 192 -13.45 15.45 -12.80
N SER A 193 -14.12 15.89 -13.87
CA SER A 193 -13.93 17.26 -14.37
C SER A 193 -14.18 18.27 -13.24
N GLY A 194 -13.13 18.91 -12.74
CA GLY A 194 -13.19 19.87 -11.63
C GLY A 194 -13.14 19.27 -10.22
N GLY A 195 -12.88 17.97 -10.07
CA GLY A 195 -12.63 17.30 -8.79
C GLY A 195 -11.12 17.18 -8.50
N GLN A 196 -10.76 17.31 -7.23
CA GLN A 196 -9.39 17.15 -6.75
C GLN A 196 -8.91 15.71 -7.00
N SER A 197 -7.82 15.53 -7.73
CA SER A 197 -7.01 14.32 -7.57
C SER A 197 -6.22 14.48 -6.27
N ALA A 198 -6.17 13.42 -5.47
CA ALA A 198 -5.27 13.37 -4.31
C ALA A 198 -3.83 13.23 -4.84
N ASP A 199 -3.16 14.37 -5.01
CA ASP A 199 -1.71 14.51 -5.06
C ASP A 199 -1.33 15.80 -4.31
#